data_AF-A0A0K1JW69-F1
#
_entry.id   AF-A0A0K1JW69-F1
#
_cell.length_a   1.000
_cell.length_b   1.000
_cell.length_c   1.000
_cell.angle_alpha   90.00
_cell.angle_beta   90.00
_cell.angle_gamma   90.00
#
_symmetry.space_group_name_H-M   'P 1'
#
loop_
_entity.id
_entity.type
_entity.pdbx_description
1 polymer ?
#
loop_
_entity_poly.entity_id
_entity_poly.type
_entity_poly.pdbx_seq_one_letter_code
_entity_poly.pdbx_strand_id
1 'polypeptide(L)'
;MGTGERLELMGRIKSFQREIMRIKRAQWLMQLANHALKAGGEASLKGFGFSEEHIAQLRTRMISGQCPFGMSTFRRNQEMIVRLQKEIDSLVNIGLA
;
A
#
# COMPACT_ATOMS: atom_id res chain seq x y z
N MET A 1 12.28 -25.74 -18.84
CA MET A 1 12.38 -25.23 -17.45
C MET A 1 12.38 -26.40 -16.48
N GLY A 2 13.40 -26.48 -15.62
CA GLY A 2 13.51 -27.50 -14.57
C GLY A 2 12.55 -27.25 -13.40
N THR A 3 12.35 -28.27 -12.56
CA THR A 3 11.42 -28.21 -11.41
C THR A 3 11.83 -27.15 -10.38
N GLY A 4 13.13 -26.91 -10.19
CA GLY A 4 13.65 -25.86 -9.30
C GLY A 4 13.35 -24.44 -9.79
N GLU A 5 13.57 -24.18 -11.08
CA GLU A 5 13.28 -22.88 -11.72
C GLU A 5 11.78 -22.53 -11.63
N ARG A 6 10.89 -23.53 -11.79
CA ARG A 6 9.45 -23.36 -11.57
C ARG A 6 9.10 -22.94 -10.14
N LEU A 7 9.74 -23.55 -9.14
CA LEU A 7 9.50 -23.23 -7.72
C LEU A 7 9.97 -21.82 -7.37
N GLU A 8 11.12 -21.40 -7.88
CA GLU A 8 11.64 -20.03 -7.69
C GLU A 8 10.71 -18.99 -8.31
N LEU A 9 10.25 -19.23 -9.54
CA LEU A 9 9.32 -18.34 -10.25
C LEU A 9 8.00 -18.19 -9.48
N MET A 10 7.43 -19.30 -9.00
CA MET A 10 6.22 -19.28 -8.15
C MET A 10 6.46 -18.56 -6.82
N GLY A 11 7.65 -18.70 -6.23
CA GLY A 11 8.05 -17.97 -5.03
C GLY A 11 8.08 -16.45 -5.25
N ARG A 12 8.64 -16.00 -6.39
CA ARG A 12 8.67 -14.58 -6.77
C ARG A 12 7.28 -14.02 -7.01
N ILE A 13 6.41 -14.73 -7.74
CA ILE A 13 5.01 -14.34 -7.96
C ILE A 13 4.29 -14.15 -6.62
N LYS A 14 4.39 -15.13 -5.71
CA LYS A 14 3.78 -15.04 -4.37
C LYS A 14 4.32 -13.86 -3.56
N SER A 15 5.61 -13.54 -3.70
CA SER A 15 6.21 -12.38 -3.04
C SER A 15 5.59 -11.07 -3.56
N PHE A 16 5.51 -10.91 -4.88
CA PHE A 16 4.90 -9.71 -5.49
C PHE A 16 3.41 -9.58 -5.17
N GLN A 17 2.66 -10.69 -5.15
CA GLN A 17 1.25 -10.69 -4.74
C GLN A 17 1.07 -10.23 -3.29
N ARG A 18 1.92 -10.71 -2.36
CA ARG A 18 1.90 -10.27 -0.96
C ARG A 18 2.21 -8.78 -0.83
N GLU A 19 3.16 -8.29 -1.61
CA GLU A 19 3.52 -6.87 -1.61
C GLU A 19 2.38 -6.00 -2.15
N ILE A 20 1.71 -6.41 -3.23
CA ILE A 20 0.50 -5.73 -3.73
C ILE A 20 -0.58 -5.66 -2.64
N MET A 21 -0.84 -6.77 -1.94
CA MET A 21 -1.82 -6.79 -0.85
C MET A 21 -1.44 -5.85 0.30
N ARG A 22 -0.15 -5.81 0.66
CA ARG A 22 0.37 -4.90 1.69
C ARG A 22 0.15 -3.44 1.31
N ILE A 23 0.46 -3.06 0.07
CA ILE A 23 0.27 -1.68 -0.43
C ILE A 23 -1.22 -1.32 -0.46
N LYS A 24 -2.10 -2.21 -0.95
CA LYS A 24 -3.56 -1.99 -0.94
C LYS A 24 -4.10 -1.77 0.47
N ARG A 25 -3.66 -2.58 1.44
CA ARG A 25 -4.05 -2.43 2.84
C ARG A 25 -3.57 -1.10 3.43
N ALA A 26 -2.33 -0.71 3.16
CA ALA A 26 -1.80 0.58 3.61
C ALA A 26 -2.60 1.75 3.00
N GLN A 27 -2.94 1.66 1.71
CA GLN A 27 -3.74 2.67 1.03
C GLN A 27 -5.14 2.82 1.63
N TRP A 28 -5.79 1.70 1.95
CA TRP A 28 -7.08 1.70 2.64
C TRP A 28 -6.99 2.34 4.04
N LEU A 29 -5.96 2.00 4.82
CA LEU A 29 -5.72 2.64 6.12
C LEU A 29 -5.47 4.15 6.01
N MET A 30 -4.74 4.60 4.98
CA MET A 30 -4.55 6.03 4.71
C MET A 30 -5.87 6.74 4.40
N GLN A 31 -6.78 6.10 3.66
CA GLN A 31 -8.12 6.65 3.38
C GLN A 31 -8.95 6.77 4.66
N LEU A 32 -8.97 5.71 5.49
CA LEU A 32 -9.65 5.74 6.77
C LEU A 32 -9.08 6.82 7.70
N ALA A 33 -7.76 6.97 7.74
CA ALA A 33 -7.11 7.99 8.55
C ALA A 33 -7.47 9.41 8.08
N ASN A 34 -7.47 9.66 6.77
CA ASN A 34 -7.93 10.93 6.21
C ASN A 34 -9.40 11.23 6.58
N HIS A 35 -10.27 10.21 6.58
CA HIS A 35 -11.67 10.38 6.96
C HIS A 35 -11.82 10.65 8.48
N ALA A 36 -11.12 9.87 9.31
CA ALA A 36 -11.12 10.04 10.77
C ALA A 36 -10.61 11.42 11.19
N LEU A 37 -9.55 11.93 10.56
CA LEU A 37 -9.01 13.26 10.82
C LEU A 37 -10.03 14.36 10.49
N LYS A 38 -10.73 14.26 9.36
CA LYS A 38 -11.80 15.22 8.99
C LYS A 38 -12.98 15.19 9.97
N ALA A 39 -13.27 14.02 10.54
CA ALA A 39 -14.35 13.84 11.53
C ALA A 39 -13.91 14.15 12.97
N GLY A 40 -12.64 14.51 13.22
CA GLY A 40 -12.11 14.71 14.57
C GLY A 40 -11.90 13.42 15.39
N GLY A 41 -11.94 12.25 14.74
CA GLY A 41 -11.89 10.93 15.37
C GLY A 41 -10.47 10.47 15.74
N GLU A 42 -9.81 11.12 16.70
CA GLU A 42 -8.45 10.74 17.13
C GLU A 42 -8.39 9.32 17.71
N ALA A 43 -9.42 8.91 18.46
CA ALA A 43 -9.54 7.56 18.98
C ALA A 43 -9.56 6.50 17.87
N SER A 44 -10.11 6.82 16.69
CA SER A 44 -10.09 5.92 15.54
C SER A 44 -8.67 5.73 14.99
N LEU A 45 -7.86 6.79 14.97
CA LEU A 45 -6.46 6.71 14.50
C LEU A 45 -5.61 5.84 15.43
N LYS A 46 -5.79 5.96 16.75
CA LYS A 46 -5.14 5.07 17.72
C LYS A 46 -5.59 3.62 17.51
N GLY A 47 -6.89 3.40 17.26
CA GLY A 47 -7.45 2.09 16.92
C GLY A 47 -6.90 1.48 15.62
N PHE A 48 -6.48 2.31 14.66
CA PHE A 48 -5.79 1.86 13.44
C PHE A 48 -4.29 1.59 13.63
N GLY A 49 -3.75 1.84 14.83
CA GLY A 49 -2.34 1.60 15.17
C GLY A 49 -1.40 2.74 14.82
N PHE A 50 -1.91 3.97 14.58
CA PHE A 50 -1.05 5.14 14.43
C PHE A 50 -0.47 5.56 15.79
N SER A 51 0.82 5.90 15.82
CA SER A 51 1.45 6.49 17.01
C SER A 51 0.97 7.92 17.22
N GLU A 52 1.00 8.40 18.47
CA GLU A 52 0.66 9.78 18.83
C GLU A 52 1.45 10.80 18.01
N GLU A 53 2.74 10.58 17.82
CA GLU A 53 3.60 11.44 17.01
C GLU A 53 3.10 11.52 15.55
N HIS A 54 2.78 10.38 14.95
CA HIS A 54 2.30 10.34 13.58
C HIS A 54 0.92 10.99 13.45
N ILE A 55 0.04 10.80 14.42
CA ILE A 55 -1.26 11.50 14.50
C ILE A 55 -1.06 13.01 14.54
N ALA A 56 -0.14 13.51 15.39
CA ALA A 56 0.17 14.93 15.48
C ALA A 56 0.66 15.50 14.14
N GLN A 57 1.56 14.80 13.45
CA GLN A 57 2.04 15.21 12.13
C GLN A 57 0.90 15.31 11.10
N LEU A 58 0.00 14.31 11.07
CA LEU A 58 -1.14 14.29 10.17
C LEU A 58 -2.13 15.43 10.47
N ARG A 59 -2.34 15.77 11.74
CA ARG A 59 -3.15 16.91 12.16
C ARG A 59 -2.53 18.24 11.74
N THR A 60 -1.23 18.42 11.92
CA THR A 60 -0.52 19.64 11.49
C THR A 60 -0.70 19.88 10.00
N ARG A 61 -0.58 18.83 9.17
CA ARG A 61 -0.86 18.94 7.73
C ARG A 61 -2.30 19.40 7.46
N MET A 62 -3.28 18.80 8.15
CA MET A 62 -4.69 19.17 8.01
C MET A 62 -4.96 20.63 8.38
N ILE A 63 -4.39 21.11 9.49
CA ILE A 63 -4.53 22.49 9.97
C ILE A 63 -3.92 23.47 8.97
N SER A 64 -2.80 23.11 8.35
CA SER A 64 -2.16 23.88 7.27
C SER A 64 -2.90 23.81 5.92
N GLY A 65 -4.13 23.27 5.88
CA GLY A 65 -4.94 23.15 4.67
C GLY A 65 -4.51 22.03 3.72
N GLN A 66 -3.59 21.16 4.13
CA GLN A 66 -3.10 20.05 3.33
C GLN A 66 -3.87 18.75 3.65
N CYS A 67 -3.98 17.86 2.67
CA CYS A 67 -4.50 16.52 2.93
C CYS A 67 -3.46 15.72 3.75
N PRO A 68 -3.82 15.09 4.90
CA PRO A 68 -2.86 14.38 5.75
C PRO A 68 -2.06 13.32 5.01
N PHE A 69 -2.77 12.48 4.25
CA PHE A 69 -2.22 11.67 3.16
C PHE A 69 -2.64 12.26 1.81
N GLY A 70 -1.67 12.78 1.07
CA GLY A 70 -1.90 13.46 -0.21
C GLY A 70 -2.18 12.52 -1.39
N MET A 71 -2.83 13.06 -2.43
CA MET A 71 -3.13 12.33 -3.66
C MET A 71 -1.88 11.78 -4.38
N SER A 72 -0.73 12.45 -4.21
CA SER A 72 0.55 11.96 -4.75
C SER A 72 0.98 10.64 -4.12
N THR A 73 0.74 10.44 -2.81
CA THR A 73 1.00 9.16 -2.13
C THR A 73 0.12 8.05 -2.69
N PHE A 74 -1.17 8.33 -2.89
CA PHE A 74 -2.10 7.38 -3.52
C PHE A 74 -1.67 7.01 -4.94
N ARG A 75 -1.27 8.00 -5.75
CA ARG A 75 -0.77 7.78 -7.11
C ARG A 75 0.47 6.90 -7.10
N ARG A 76 1.45 7.18 -6.24
CA ARG A 76 2.68 6.39 -6.13
C ARG A 76 2.42 4.94 -5.72
N ASN A 77 1.48 4.72 -4.79
CA ASN A 77 1.06 3.37 -4.40
C ASN A 77 0.42 2.63 -5.59
N GLN A 78 -0.43 3.31 -6.35
CA GLN A 78 -1.07 2.75 -7.53
C GLN A 78 -0.04 2.40 -8.62
N GLU A 79 0.92 3.28 -8.88
CA GLU A 79 2.03 3.03 -9.82
C GLU A 79 2.84 1.80 -9.40
N MET A 80 3.13 1.65 -8.10
CA MET A 80 3.83 0.47 -7.58
C MET A 80 3.01 -0.81 -7.77
N ILE A 81 1.70 -0.78 -7.49
CA ILE A 81 0.81 -1.93 -7.71
C ILE A 81 0.82 -2.33 -9.19
N VAL A 82 0.67 -1.37 -10.11
CA VAL A 82 0.67 -1.63 -11.55
C VAL A 82 2.02 -2.21 -12.00
N ARG A 83 3.14 -1.68 -11.49
CA ARG A 83 4.46 -2.22 -11.78
C ARG A 83 4.58 -3.67 -11.32
N LEU A 84 4.23 -3.96 -10.08
CA LEU A 84 4.29 -5.32 -9.53
C LEU A 84 3.36 -6.29 -10.29
N GLN A 85 2.20 -5.82 -10.75
CA GLN A 85 1.30 -6.64 -11.57
C GLN A 85 1.94 -6.98 -12.92
N LYS A 86 2.58 -6.01 -13.59
CA LYS A 86 3.31 -6.26 -14.84
C LYS A 86 4.45 -7.27 -14.67
N GLU A 87 5.17 -7.20 -13.54
CA GLU A 87 6.22 -8.17 -13.22
C GLU A 87 5.63 -9.58 -13.02
N ILE A 88 4.47 -9.70 -12.36
CA ILE A 88 3.76 -10.99 -12.23
C ILE A 88 3.36 -11.51 -13.60
N ASP A 89 2.73 -10.69 -14.44
CA ASP A 89 2.25 -11.10 -15.76
C ASP A 89 3.42 -11.55 -16.65
N SER A 90 4.55 -10.85 -16.59
CA SER A 90 5.80 -11.25 -17.26
C SER A 90 6.31 -12.61 -16.78
N LEU A 91 6.39 -12.82 -15.46
CA LEU A 91 6.83 -14.09 -14.89
C LEU A 91 5.87 -15.24 -15.23
N VAL A 92 4.57 -15.00 -15.24
CA VAL A 92 3.56 -16.00 -15.64
C VAL A 92 3.74 -16.38 -17.11
N ASN A 93 3.94 -15.41 -18.00
CA ASN A 93 4.17 -15.66 -19.42
C ASN A 93 5.47 -16.44 -19.67
N ILE A 94 6.53 -16.16 -18.90
CA ILE A 94 7.79 -16.92 -18.97
C ILE A 94 7.61 -18.35 -18.46
N GLY A 95 6.83 -18.55 -17.39
CA GLY A 95 6.61 -19.88 -16.81
C GLY A 95 5.65 -20.78 -17.60
N LEU A 96 4.84 -20.20 -18.48
CA LEU A 96 3.92 -20.89 -19.40
C LEU A 96 4.49 -21.08 -20.82
N ALA A 97 5.60 -20.41 -21.15
CA ALA A 97 6.38 -20.63 -22.38
C ALA A 97 7.33 -21.83 -22.24
#